data_AF-A0A957NWS2-F1
#
_entry.id   AF-A0A957NWS2-F1
#
_cell.length_a   1.000
_cell.length_b   1.000
_cell.length_c   1.000
_cell.angle_alpha   90.00
_cell.angle_beta   90.00
_cell.angle_gamma   90.00
#
_symmetry.space_group_name_H-M   'P 1'
#
loop_
_entity.id
_entity.type
_entity.pdbx_description
1 polymer ?
#
loop_
_entity_poly.entity_id
_entity_poly.type
_entity_poly.pdbx_seq_one_letter_code
_entity_poly.pdbx_strand_id
1 'polypeptide(L)'
;MTNRRHRFIFIFLAGMEVAWFLPFVLTLAAAWRPAMMRMNAATTQALDNLLGAPPAALVLLFWLTLLGYMLAADLLNQRLILSPQRELVLLALTLLTMLGSIRLTLYPTASLGDLSWMGSAFGSVFNYTEGWRPELAMIIANAFLWWRVAMNSGRDLTFLSVGVSFRLGMLLALLGNGLLTGMAHQPAAQGVQYFWLFFGFGLAAIALVRIDDKAVVGDHSVGAILPWPRMGQILASVLAVLGLGAAATSIYNPTTIRTFLGWFAPLWSFIGAILLRLLAFLFWLISPLLEWFVAWMRDLLANAEFLQPQSQQPPADLSQQANQEFTSLAEMMSQWALLRYCMVTLVIVVAAAALWLFFVKTRQRQLADEAE
;
A
#
# COMPACT_ATOMS: atom_id res chain seq x y z
N MET A 1 18.91 4.94 15.49
CA MET A 1 18.79 6.40 15.21
C MET A 1 19.30 7.27 16.37
N THR A 2 20.56 7.71 16.38
CA THR A 2 21.18 8.45 17.51
C THR A 2 20.88 9.96 17.51
N ASN A 3 20.73 10.59 16.35
CA ASN A 3 20.42 12.03 16.27
C ASN A 3 18.91 12.29 16.43
N ARG A 4 18.54 12.96 17.54
CA ARG A 4 17.14 13.26 17.90
C ARG A 4 16.43 14.15 16.87
N ARG A 5 17.17 14.96 16.12
CA ARG A 5 16.61 15.84 15.09
C ARG A 5 16.16 15.08 13.85
N HIS A 6 16.93 14.09 13.41
CA HIS A 6 16.53 13.20 12.32
C HIS A 6 15.22 12.48 12.63
N ARG A 7 14.96 12.15 13.91
CA ARG A 7 13.68 11.54 14.32
C ARG A 7 12.48 12.42 14.00
N PHE A 8 12.57 13.74 14.22
CA PHE A 8 11.48 14.66 13.87
C PHE A 8 11.26 14.70 12.35
N ILE A 9 12.33 14.73 11.56
CA ILE A 9 12.22 14.69 10.10
C ILE A 9 11.51 13.40 9.66
N PHE A 10 11.91 12.25 10.18
CA PHE A 10 11.24 10.97 9.89
C PHE A 10 9.78 10.96 10.34
N ILE A 11 9.46 11.55 11.48
CA ILE A 11 8.09 11.65 11.99
C ILE A 11 7.20 12.42 11.01
N PHE A 12 7.62 13.61 10.55
CA PHE A 12 6.86 14.38 9.57
C PHE A 12 6.82 13.71 8.19
N LEU A 13 7.93 13.09 7.77
CA LEU A 13 7.99 12.35 6.51
C LEU A 13 7.02 11.15 6.50
N ALA A 14 6.95 10.42 7.61
CA ALA A 14 5.99 9.32 7.80
C ALA A 14 4.53 9.82 7.71
N GLY A 15 4.23 10.99 8.29
CA GLY A 15 2.91 11.60 8.20
C GLY A 15 2.55 11.99 6.76
N MET A 16 3.51 12.56 6.03
CA MET A 16 3.37 12.87 4.61
C MET A 16 3.11 11.60 3.79
N GLU A 17 3.84 10.52 4.07
CA GLU A 17 3.68 9.24 3.38
C GLU A 17 2.31 8.62 3.57
N VAL A 18 1.83 8.61 4.82
CA VAL A 18 0.49 8.13 5.14
C VAL A 18 -0.57 8.98 4.46
N ALA A 19 -0.41 10.30 4.46
CA ALA A 19 -1.41 11.22 3.88
C ALA A 19 -1.62 11.03 2.37
N TRP A 20 -0.58 10.70 1.59
CA TRP A 20 -0.77 10.39 0.16
C TRP A 20 -1.21 8.94 -0.08
N PHE A 21 -0.80 8.01 0.79
CA PHE A 21 -1.12 6.58 0.63
C PHE A 21 -2.57 6.26 0.99
N LEU A 22 -3.10 6.87 2.04
CA LEU A 22 -4.41 6.54 2.59
C LEU A 22 -5.57 6.69 1.58
N PRO A 23 -5.63 7.71 0.71
CA PRO A 23 -6.63 7.76 -0.36
C PRO A 23 -6.68 6.53 -1.26
N PHE A 24 -5.53 5.89 -1.56
CA PHE A 24 -5.50 4.64 -2.34
C PHE A 24 -6.10 3.48 -1.55
N VAL A 25 -5.74 3.36 -0.27
CA VAL A 25 -6.30 2.33 0.62
C VAL A 25 -7.81 2.47 0.75
N LEU A 26 -8.30 3.70 0.93
CA LEU A 26 -9.73 3.96 1.04
C LEU A 26 -10.48 3.75 -0.28
N THR A 27 -9.87 4.10 -1.42
CA THR A 27 -10.45 3.80 -2.74
C THR A 27 -10.64 2.30 -2.91
N LEU A 28 -9.61 1.55 -2.57
CA LEU A 28 -9.59 0.10 -2.66
C LEU A 28 -10.59 -0.51 -1.66
N ALA A 29 -10.67 0.00 -0.42
CA ALA A 29 -11.66 -0.40 0.56
C ALA A 29 -13.11 -0.13 0.10
N ALA A 30 -13.36 1.02 -0.53
CA ALA A 30 -14.67 1.35 -1.09
C ALA A 30 -15.06 0.45 -2.27
N ALA A 31 -14.10 0.09 -3.13
CA ALA A 31 -14.32 -0.86 -4.23
C ALA A 31 -14.78 -2.25 -3.74
N TRP A 32 -14.56 -2.57 -2.47
CA TRP A 32 -14.88 -3.87 -1.89
C TRP A 32 -16.11 -3.90 -1.01
N ARG A 33 -16.76 -2.75 -0.84
CA ARG A 33 -18.02 -2.65 -0.14
C ARG A 33 -19.02 -3.75 -0.58
N PRO A 34 -19.19 -4.06 -1.89
CA PRO A 34 -20.09 -5.13 -2.32
C PRO A 34 -19.67 -6.54 -1.90
N ALA A 35 -18.36 -6.81 -1.81
CA ALA A 35 -17.85 -8.10 -1.37
C ALA A 35 -18.01 -8.28 0.15
N MET A 36 -17.73 -7.24 0.93
CA MET A 36 -17.89 -7.28 2.40
C MET A 36 -19.34 -7.45 2.83
N MET A 37 -20.30 -6.86 2.10
CA MET A 37 -21.74 -7.06 2.35
C MET A 37 -22.16 -8.53 2.33
N ARG A 38 -21.45 -9.39 1.58
CA ARG A 38 -21.74 -10.83 1.51
C ARG A 38 -21.14 -11.62 2.67
N MET A 39 -20.08 -11.11 3.30
CA MET A 39 -19.35 -11.84 4.35
C MET A 39 -20.00 -11.66 5.73
N ASN A 40 -20.22 -10.41 6.14
CA ASN A 40 -20.75 -10.10 7.47
C ASN A 40 -21.27 -8.65 7.54
N ALA A 41 -22.44 -8.46 8.15
CA ALA A 41 -23.01 -7.14 8.43
C ALA A 41 -22.08 -6.30 9.33
N ALA A 42 -21.45 -6.92 10.35
CA ALA A 42 -20.56 -6.21 11.26
C ALA A 42 -19.32 -5.65 10.56
N THR A 43 -18.73 -6.41 9.62
CA THR A 43 -17.55 -5.99 8.85
C THR A 43 -17.91 -4.86 7.88
N THR A 44 -19.10 -4.91 7.28
CA THR A 44 -19.61 -3.83 6.42
C THR A 44 -19.81 -2.55 7.21
N GLN A 45 -20.37 -2.64 8.42
CA GLN A 45 -20.54 -1.49 9.30
C GLN A 45 -19.19 -0.90 9.73
N ALA A 46 -18.20 -1.74 10.06
CA ALA A 46 -16.85 -1.28 10.35
C ALA A 46 -16.21 -0.55 9.16
N LEU A 47 -16.38 -1.06 7.93
CA LEU A 47 -15.92 -0.38 6.73
C LEU A 47 -16.61 0.97 6.51
N ASP A 48 -17.94 1.02 6.68
CA ASP A 48 -18.69 2.26 6.52
C ASP A 48 -18.28 3.30 7.57
N ASN A 49 -18.01 2.87 8.80
CA ASN A 49 -17.44 3.71 9.85
C ASN A 49 -16.04 4.23 9.48
N LEU A 50 -15.19 3.39 8.88
CA LEU A 50 -13.86 3.79 8.41
C LEU A 50 -13.95 4.78 7.25
N LEU A 51 -14.81 4.54 6.26
CA LEU A 51 -15.00 5.45 5.11
C LEU A 51 -15.66 6.78 5.52
N GLY A 52 -16.48 6.77 6.58
CA GLY A 52 -17.11 7.96 7.15
C GLY A 52 -16.26 8.69 8.19
N ALA A 53 -15.14 8.10 8.64
CA ALA A 53 -14.29 8.70 9.65
C ALA A 53 -13.61 9.99 9.14
N PRO A 54 -13.38 10.98 10.00
CA PRO A 54 -12.73 12.22 9.59
C PRO A 54 -11.31 11.93 9.08
N PRO A 55 -10.92 12.46 7.90
CA PRO A 55 -9.61 12.25 7.29
C PRO A 55 -8.42 12.42 8.24
N ALA A 56 -8.47 13.44 9.09
CA ALA A 56 -7.43 13.71 10.09
C ALA A 56 -7.27 12.57 11.10
N ALA A 57 -8.36 11.94 11.54
CA ALA A 57 -8.29 10.83 12.49
C ALA A 57 -7.71 9.56 11.84
N LEU A 58 -8.07 9.29 10.58
CA LEU A 58 -7.52 8.14 9.85
C LEU A 58 -6.03 8.33 9.55
N VAL A 59 -5.62 9.53 9.11
CA VAL A 59 -4.19 9.85 8.93
C VAL A 59 -3.46 9.72 10.26
N LEU A 60 -4.00 10.26 11.35
CA LEU A 60 -3.41 10.13 12.68
C LEU A 60 -3.26 8.66 13.10
N LEU A 61 -4.29 7.83 12.89
CA LEU A 61 -4.26 6.40 13.23
C LEU A 61 -3.16 5.66 12.45
N PHE A 62 -3.13 5.80 11.13
CA PHE A 62 -2.13 5.13 10.28
C PHE A 62 -0.73 5.67 10.53
N TRP A 63 -0.60 6.97 10.80
CA TRP A 63 0.66 7.60 11.15
C TRP A 63 1.20 7.10 12.49
N LEU A 64 0.37 7.04 13.54
CA LEU A 64 0.75 6.45 14.83
C LEU A 64 1.12 4.98 14.71
N THR A 65 0.40 4.22 13.87
CA THR A 65 0.72 2.82 13.58
C THR A 65 2.10 2.69 12.93
N LEU A 66 2.39 3.52 11.92
CA LEU A 66 3.68 3.56 11.24
C LEU A 66 4.81 3.93 12.21
N LEU A 67 4.60 4.94 13.07
CA LEU A 67 5.56 5.33 14.11
C LEU A 67 5.78 4.20 15.13
N GLY A 68 4.74 3.47 15.49
CA GLY A 68 4.83 2.28 16.33
C GLY A 68 5.72 1.20 15.70
N TYR A 69 5.55 0.93 14.40
CA TYR A 69 6.41 -0.02 13.68
C TYR A 69 7.86 0.45 13.59
N MET A 70 8.09 1.74 13.33
CA MET A 70 9.44 2.34 13.33
C MET A 70 10.10 2.22 14.70
N LEU A 71 9.36 2.50 15.78
CA LEU A 71 9.86 2.37 17.15
C LEU A 71 10.20 0.91 17.47
N ALA A 72 9.33 -0.04 17.11
CA ALA A 72 9.60 -1.45 17.32
C ALA A 72 10.87 -1.91 16.58
N ALA A 73 11.04 -1.49 15.33
CA ALA A 73 12.24 -1.79 14.55
C ALA A 73 13.51 -1.16 15.15
N ASP A 74 13.47 0.10 15.59
CA ASP A 74 14.63 0.77 16.22
C ASP A 74 14.96 0.14 17.58
N LEU A 75 13.96 -0.26 18.39
CA LEU A 75 14.18 -0.98 19.65
C LEU A 75 14.82 -2.35 19.44
N LEU A 76 14.41 -3.09 18.39
CA LEU A 76 15.09 -4.31 17.99
C LEU A 76 16.54 -4.06 17.58
N ASN A 77 16.78 -2.97 16.85
CA ASN A 77 18.12 -2.64 16.38
C ASN A 77 19.07 -2.25 17.52
N GLN A 78 18.53 -1.61 18.58
CA GLN A 78 19.31 -1.24 19.77
C GLN A 78 19.72 -2.44 20.64
N ARG A 79 19.01 -3.58 20.56
CA ARG A 79 19.24 -4.75 21.42
C ARG A 79 20.48 -5.59 21.04
N LEU A 80 21.31 -5.15 20.09
CA LEU A 80 22.52 -5.84 19.61
C LEU A 80 22.29 -7.33 19.28
N ILE A 81 21.08 -7.69 18.83
CA ILE A 81 20.74 -9.06 18.47
C ILE A 81 21.54 -9.44 17.22
N LEU A 82 22.29 -10.54 17.31
CA LEU A 82 23.09 -11.08 16.19
C LEU A 82 22.19 -11.41 14.99
N SER A 83 22.65 -11.05 13.78
CA SER A 83 22.08 -11.60 12.54
C SER A 83 22.45 -13.09 12.50
N PRO A 84 21.49 -14.03 12.33
CA PRO A 84 20.19 -13.90 11.64
C PRO A 84 18.94 -13.73 12.54
N GLN A 85 19.06 -13.83 13.86
CA GLN A 85 17.88 -13.85 14.75
C GLN A 85 17.05 -12.55 14.66
N ARG A 86 17.71 -11.40 14.50
CA ARG A 86 17.03 -10.10 14.32
C ARG A 86 16.08 -10.09 13.12
N GLU A 87 16.50 -10.66 12.00
CA GLU A 87 15.73 -10.71 10.75
C GLU A 87 14.50 -11.60 10.91
N LEU A 88 14.65 -12.74 11.61
CA LEU A 88 13.53 -13.61 11.96
C LEU A 88 12.52 -12.92 12.88
N VAL A 89 12.96 -12.15 13.88
CA VAL A 89 12.03 -11.44 14.77
C VAL A 89 11.31 -10.31 14.03
N LEU A 90 11.99 -9.56 13.14
CA LEU A 90 11.34 -8.56 12.30
C LEU A 90 10.29 -9.20 11.39
N LEU A 91 10.63 -10.32 10.73
CA LEU A 91 9.70 -11.04 9.87
C LEU A 91 8.50 -11.58 10.66
N ALA A 92 8.73 -12.14 11.85
CA ALA A 92 7.67 -12.58 12.74
C ALA A 92 6.77 -11.40 13.16
N LEU A 93 7.35 -10.24 13.49
CA LEU A 93 6.60 -9.04 13.85
C LEU A 93 5.76 -8.50 12.68
N THR A 94 6.31 -8.51 11.46
CA THR A 94 5.57 -8.18 10.24
C THR A 94 4.38 -9.12 10.05
N LEU A 95 4.57 -10.43 10.15
CA LEU A 95 3.49 -11.41 10.01
C LEU A 95 2.43 -11.26 11.12
N LEU A 96 2.85 -11.07 12.37
CA LEU A 96 1.96 -10.90 13.50
C LEU A 96 1.12 -9.62 13.39
N THR A 97 1.71 -8.52 12.93
CA THR A 97 0.98 -7.26 12.72
C THR A 97 0.03 -7.35 11.52
N MET A 98 0.39 -8.07 10.45
CA MET A 98 -0.52 -8.38 9.34
C MET A 98 -1.72 -9.21 9.82
N LEU A 99 -1.48 -10.35 10.47
CA LEU A 99 -2.52 -11.24 11.00
C LEU A 99 -3.40 -10.53 12.03
N GLY A 100 -2.77 -9.78 12.94
CA GLY A 100 -3.47 -8.97 13.94
C GLY A 100 -4.37 -7.92 13.29
N SER A 101 -3.91 -7.23 12.24
CA SER A 101 -4.72 -6.24 11.53
C SER A 101 -5.93 -6.87 10.85
N ILE A 102 -5.77 -8.03 10.20
CA ILE A 102 -6.87 -8.81 9.60
C ILE A 102 -7.87 -9.20 10.69
N ARG A 103 -7.38 -9.76 11.80
CA ARG A 103 -8.24 -10.25 12.89
C ARG A 103 -9.05 -9.14 13.54
N LEU A 104 -8.39 -8.03 13.88
CA LEU A 104 -9.03 -6.92 14.59
C LEU A 104 -10.04 -6.17 13.70
N THR A 105 -9.79 -6.09 12.38
CA THR A 105 -10.65 -5.32 11.47
C THR A 105 -11.74 -6.16 10.80
N LEU A 106 -11.41 -7.36 10.32
CA LEU A 106 -12.33 -8.17 9.52
C LEU A 106 -13.09 -9.22 10.33
N TYR A 107 -12.50 -9.70 11.43
CA TYR A 107 -13.07 -10.74 12.28
C TYR A 107 -13.21 -10.31 13.74
N PRO A 108 -13.76 -9.12 14.07
CA PRO A 108 -13.74 -8.60 15.44
C PRO A 108 -14.51 -9.49 16.43
N THR A 109 -15.57 -10.17 15.97
CA THR A 109 -16.47 -10.99 16.81
C THR A 109 -15.98 -12.41 17.06
N ALA A 110 -14.95 -12.89 16.35
CA ALA A 110 -14.39 -14.20 16.62
C ALA A 110 -13.80 -14.25 18.05
N SER A 111 -13.75 -15.41 18.67
CA SER A 111 -13.05 -15.56 19.96
C SER A 111 -11.53 -15.60 19.75
N LEU A 112 -10.72 -15.30 20.78
CA LEU A 112 -9.25 -15.32 20.65
C LEU A 112 -8.68 -16.74 20.46
N GLY A 113 -9.37 -17.76 20.96
CA GLY A 113 -8.95 -19.16 20.86
C GLY A 113 -9.48 -19.89 19.62
N ASP A 114 -10.46 -19.32 18.92
CA ASP A 114 -10.96 -19.89 17.68
C ASP A 114 -9.98 -19.58 16.53
N LEU A 115 -9.43 -20.61 15.88
CA LEU A 115 -8.53 -20.48 14.73
C LEU A 115 -9.27 -20.57 13.38
N SER A 116 -10.59 -20.73 13.37
CA SER A 116 -11.40 -20.82 12.15
C SER A 116 -11.30 -19.57 11.28
N TRP A 117 -11.17 -18.39 11.88
CA TRP A 117 -10.96 -17.13 11.15
C TRP A 117 -9.64 -17.10 10.40
N MET A 118 -8.60 -17.77 10.92
CA MET A 118 -7.29 -17.82 10.28
C MET A 118 -7.36 -18.71 9.03
N GLY A 119 -8.01 -19.87 9.15
CA GLY A 119 -8.29 -20.74 7.99
C GLY A 119 -9.12 -20.02 6.93
N SER A 120 -10.15 -19.29 7.35
CA SER A 120 -10.97 -18.46 6.46
C SER A 120 -10.15 -17.35 5.79
N ALA A 121 -9.31 -16.63 6.54
CA ALA A 121 -8.45 -15.58 6.01
C ALA A 121 -7.43 -16.13 5.00
N PHE A 122 -6.77 -17.26 5.30
CA PHE A 122 -5.87 -17.90 4.34
C PHE A 122 -6.63 -18.35 3.08
N GLY A 123 -7.76 -19.03 3.25
CA GLY A 123 -8.62 -19.43 2.12
C GLY A 123 -9.05 -18.23 1.28
N SER A 124 -9.43 -17.12 1.92
CA SER A 124 -9.77 -15.85 1.28
C SER A 124 -8.61 -15.27 0.47
N VAL A 125 -7.40 -15.23 1.03
CA VAL A 125 -6.24 -14.68 0.34
C VAL A 125 -5.96 -15.42 -0.96
N PHE A 126 -6.23 -16.72 -1.02
CA PHE A 126 -6.01 -17.49 -2.23
C PHE A 126 -7.24 -17.62 -3.15
N ASN A 127 -8.43 -17.15 -2.74
CA ASN A 127 -9.67 -17.30 -3.51
C ASN A 127 -10.09 -16.02 -4.24
N TYR A 128 -9.55 -15.82 -5.44
CA TYR A 128 -9.77 -14.62 -6.27
C TYR A 128 -10.97 -14.70 -7.24
N THR A 129 -11.71 -15.81 -7.28
CA THR A 129 -12.83 -15.98 -8.23
C THR A 129 -13.97 -15.00 -7.97
N GLU A 130 -14.07 -14.49 -6.74
CA GLU A 130 -15.10 -13.53 -6.33
C GLU A 130 -14.59 -12.07 -6.34
N GLY A 131 -13.40 -11.85 -6.92
CA GLY A 131 -12.75 -10.55 -6.95
C GLY A 131 -11.71 -10.35 -5.84
N TRP A 132 -11.36 -9.09 -5.59
CA TRP A 132 -10.37 -8.72 -4.59
C TRP A 132 -10.94 -8.87 -3.18
N ARG A 133 -10.33 -9.74 -2.38
CA ARG A 133 -10.75 -9.99 -1.00
C ARG A 133 -10.18 -8.96 -0.03
N PRO A 134 -10.94 -8.57 1.01
CA PRO A 134 -10.54 -7.50 1.93
C PRO A 134 -9.28 -7.83 2.73
N GLU A 135 -9.02 -9.11 3.02
CA GLU A 135 -7.79 -9.58 3.66
C GLU A 135 -6.55 -9.16 2.87
N LEU A 136 -6.63 -9.17 1.54
CA LEU A 136 -5.51 -8.79 0.67
C LEU A 136 -5.14 -7.31 0.80
N ALA A 137 -6.08 -6.39 1.08
CA ALA A 137 -5.69 -4.98 1.33
C ALA A 137 -4.96 -4.91 2.62
N MET A 138 -5.48 -5.55 3.66
CA MET A 138 -4.91 -5.41 4.97
C MET A 138 -3.46 -5.89 4.91
N ILE A 139 -3.21 -6.97 4.15
CA ILE A 139 -1.86 -7.39 3.78
C ILE A 139 -1.10 -6.31 2.99
N ILE A 140 -1.64 -5.80 1.87
CA ILE A 140 -0.95 -4.79 1.03
C ILE A 140 -0.65 -3.49 1.80
N ALA A 141 -1.62 -2.99 2.55
CA ALA A 141 -1.50 -1.77 3.36
C ALA A 141 -0.50 -1.96 4.49
N ASN A 142 -0.55 -3.08 5.20
CA ASN A 142 0.40 -3.37 6.26
C ASN A 142 1.82 -3.63 5.69
N ALA A 143 1.92 -4.35 4.58
CA ALA A 143 3.16 -4.54 3.83
C ALA A 143 3.76 -3.21 3.38
N PHE A 144 2.93 -2.29 2.89
CA PHE A 144 3.37 -0.94 2.54
C PHE A 144 3.93 -0.20 3.77
N LEU A 145 3.25 -0.26 4.92
CA LEU A 145 3.76 0.36 6.14
C LEU A 145 5.13 -0.22 6.54
N TRP A 146 5.29 -1.54 6.53
CA TRP A 146 6.58 -2.18 6.80
C TRP A 146 7.66 -1.87 5.75
N TRP A 147 7.29 -1.78 4.49
CA TRP A 147 8.17 -1.32 3.42
C TRP A 147 8.67 0.10 3.70
N ARG A 148 7.79 1.00 4.17
CA ARG A 148 8.20 2.36 4.58
C ARG A 148 9.14 2.34 5.78
N VAL A 149 8.89 1.48 6.78
CA VAL A 149 9.79 1.31 7.95
C VAL A 149 11.18 0.87 7.48
N ALA A 150 11.26 -0.10 6.58
CA ALA A 150 12.51 -0.58 6.00
C ALA A 150 13.25 0.54 5.25
N MET A 151 12.54 1.26 4.37
CA MET A 151 13.10 2.36 3.59
C MET A 151 13.62 3.51 4.45
N ASN A 152 12.92 3.84 5.53
CA ASN A 152 13.29 4.94 6.42
C ASN A 152 14.46 4.59 7.35
N SER A 153 14.77 3.31 7.54
CA SER A 153 15.86 2.88 8.43
C SER A 153 17.26 3.06 7.83
N GLY A 154 17.40 3.24 6.52
CA GLY A 154 18.70 3.30 5.83
C GLY A 154 18.80 4.40 4.76
N ARG A 155 18.03 5.47 4.91
CA ARG A 155 17.95 6.54 3.92
C ARG A 155 18.64 7.81 4.41
N ASP A 156 19.47 8.38 3.55
CA ASP A 156 20.06 9.69 3.77
C ASP A 156 19.00 10.80 3.67
N LEU A 157 18.93 11.59 4.74
CA LEU A 157 18.00 12.71 4.88
C LEU A 157 18.58 13.99 4.28
N THR A 158 18.89 13.97 2.99
CA THR A 158 19.29 15.20 2.28
C THR A 158 18.08 16.01 1.81
N PHE A 159 18.23 17.32 1.70
CA PHE A 159 17.16 18.20 1.16
C PHE A 159 16.70 17.77 -0.22
N LEU A 160 17.61 17.33 -1.09
CA LEU A 160 17.26 16.83 -2.42
C LEU A 160 16.41 15.56 -2.34
N SER A 161 16.82 14.60 -1.51
CA SER A 161 16.11 13.34 -1.28
C SER A 161 14.68 13.60 -0.81
N VAL A 162 14.49 14.43 0.22
CA VAL A 162 13.16 14.77 0.74
C VAL A 162 12.34 15.57 -0.27
N GLY A 163 12.95 16.51 -0.99
CA GLY A 163 12.28 17.27 -2.05
C GLY A 163 11.77 16.40 -3.20
N VAL A 164 12.54 15.40 -3.64
CA VAL A 164 12.10 14.42 -4.66
C VAL A 164 10.92 13.60 -4.14
N SER A 165 10.99 13.11 -2.90
CA SER A 165 9.87 12.38 -2.29
C SER A 165 8.61 13.23 -2.12
N PHE A 166 8.76 14.52 -1.83
CA PHE A 166 7.65 15.45 -1.78
C PHE A 166 6.99 15.64 -3.15
N ARG A 167 7.79 15.83 -4.22
CA ARG A 167 7.23 15.98 -5.59
C ARG A 167 6.51 14.72 -6.07
N LEU A 168 7.11 13.55 -5.84
CA LEU A 168 6.48 12.27 -6.17
C LEU A 168 5.23 12.05 -5.32
N GLY A 169 5.32 12.31 -4.01
CA GLY A 169 4.20 12.24 -3.08
C GLY A 169 3.06 13.18 -3.45
N MET A 170 3.35 14.36 -4.00
CA MET A 170 2.35 15.30 -4.48
C MET A 170 1.59 14.74 -5.69
N LEU A 171 2.29 14.15 -6.66
CA LEU A 171 1.65 13.48 -7.80
C LEU A 171 0.78 12.30 -7.35
N LEU A 172 1.29 11.50 -6.41
CA LEU A 172 0.56 10.36 -5.84
C LEU A 172 -0.64 10.84 -5.01
N ALA A 173 -0.52 11.93 -4.24
CA ALA A 173 -1.63 12.50 -3.49
C ALA A 173 -2.71 13.02 -4.43
N LEU A 174 -2.35 13.70 -5.53
CA LEU A 174 -3.31 14.13 -6.55
C LEU A 174 -4.02 12.94 -7.17
N LEU A 175 -3.27 11.91 -7.59
CA LEU A 175 -3.83 10.71 -8.18
C LEU A 175 -4.75 9.97 -7.18
N GLY A 176 -4.27 9.71 -5.97
CA GLY A 176 -5.01 8.98 -4.93
C GLY A 176 -6.30 9.70 -4.54
N ASN A 177 -6.26 11.03 -4.36
CA ASN A 177 -7.46 11.82 -4.07
C ASN A 177 -8.42 11.88 -5.26
N GLY A 178 -7.90 11.92 -6.49
CA GLY A 178 -8.70 11.81 -7.71
C GLY A 178 -9.42 10.47 -7.82
N LEU A 179 -8.73 9.36 -7.51
CA LEU A 179 -9.33 8.03 -7.47
C LEU A 179 -10.36 7.90 -6.34
N LEU A 180 -10.08 8.45 -5.16
CA LEU A 180 -11.00 8.41 -4.03
C LEU A 180 -12.31 9.16 -4.32
N THR A 181 -12.21 10.32 -4.96
CA THR A 181 -13.40 11.13 -5.30
C THR A 181 -14.13 10.59 -6.52
N GLY A 182 -13.40 10.13 -7.54
CA GLY A 182 -13.97 9.63 -8.80
C GLY A 182 -14.50 8.20 -8.73
N MET A 183 -13.72 7.25 -8.19
CA MET A 183 -14.09 5.83 -8.16
C MET A 183 -14.85 5.45 -6.89
N ALA A 184 -14.40 5.95 -5.73
CA ALA A 184 -15.02 5.63 -4.45
C ALA A 184 -16.19 6.56 -4.09
N HIS A 185 -16.52 7.52 -4.96
CA HIS A 185 -17.64 8.45 -4.80
C HIS A 185 -17.62 9.22 -3.47
N GLN A 186 -16.44 9.40 -2.89
CA GLN A 186 -16.29 10.15 -1.65
C GLN A 186 -16.42 11.66 -1.91
N PRO A 187 -16.94 12.45 -0.94
CA PRO A 187 -17.05 13.89 -1.09
C PRO A 187 -15.69 14.52 -1.42
N ALA A 188 -15.66 15.42 -2.40
CA ALA A 188 -14.44 16.14 -2.78
C ALA A 188 -13.76 16.86 -1.60
N ALA A 189 -14.55 17.30 -0.62
CA ALA A 189 -14.06 17.89 0.61
C ALA A 189 -13.10 16.97 1.39
N GLN A 190 -13.34 15.66 1.42
CA GLN A 190 -12.46 14.70 2.09
C GLN A 190 -11.12 14.57 1.35
N GLY A 191 -11.15 14.48 0.02
CA GLY A 191 -9.94 14.43 -0.81
C GLY A 191 -9.06 15.68 -0.63
N VAL A 192 -9.69 16.85 -0.55
CA VAL A 192 -8.99 18.12 -0.27
C VAL A 192 -8.36 18.10 1.13
N GLN A 193 -9.00 17.52 2.15
CA GLN A 193 -8.43 17.41 3.49
C GLN A 193 -7.17 16.52 3.53
N TYR A 194 -7.18 15.36 2.86
CA TYR A 194 -5.97 14.53 2.74
C TYR A 194 -4.83 15.28 2.04
N PHE A 195 -5.15 16.04 1.01
CA PHE A 195 -4.18 16.89 0.32
C PHE A 195 -3.58 17.95 1.25
N TRP A 196 -4.39 18.64 2.06
CA TRP A 196 -3.89 19.59 3.06
C TRP A 196 -2.99 18.95 4.12
N LEU A 197 -3.38 17.77 4.61
CA LEU A 197 -2.56 17.00 5.55
C LEU A 197 -1.21 16.63 4.93
N PHE A 198 -1.21 16.14 3.68
CA PHE A 198 0.00 15.84 2.93
C PHE A 198 0.93 17.05 2.83
N PHE A 199 0.41 18.22 2.43
CA PHE A 199 1.21 19.43 2.31
C PHE A 199 1.72 19.92 3.68
N GLY A 200 0.90 19.84 4.73
CA GLY A 200 1.31 20.22 6.08
C GLY A 200 2.49 19.39 6.59
N PHE A 201 2.38 18.07 6.52
CA PHE A 201 3.47 17.17 6.90
C PHE A 201 4.71 17.32 5.99
N GLY A 202 4.49 17.44 4.68
CA GLY A 202 5.58 17.56 3.69
C GLY A 202 6.37 18.86 3.82
N LEU A 203 5.69 20.00 3.98
CA LEU A 203 6.35 21.30 4.18
C LEU A 203 7.08 21.35 5.52
N ALA A 204 6.51 20.77 6.59
CA ALA A 204 7.19 20.65 7.87
C ALA A 204 8.49 19.81 7.76
N ALA A 205 8.43 18.68 7.05
CA ALA A 205 9.61 17.84 6.79
C ALA A 205 10.68 18.59 5.99
N ILE A 206 10.30 19.27 4.89
CA ILE A 206 11.23 20.07 4.07
C ILE A 206 11.88 21.19 4.88
N ALA A 207 11.08 21.91 5.67
CA ALA A 207 11.58 22.99 6.52
C ALA A 207 12.60 22.47 7.54
N LEU A 208 12.31 21.35 8.22
CA LEU A 208 13.22 20.76 9.20
C LEU A 208 14.55 20.33 8.57
N VAL A 209 14.50 19.69 7.40
CA VAL A 209 15.70 19.28 6.64
C VAL A 209 16.50 20.51 6.19
N ARG A 210 15.82 21.56 5.71
CA ARG A 210 16.52 22.77 5.27
C ARG A 210 17.24 23.49 6.40
N ILE A 211 16.66 23.51 7.60
CA ILE A 211 17.32 24.05 8.79
C ILE A 211 18.48 23.13 9.18
N ASP A 212 18.42 21.83 8.87
CA ASP A 212 19.46 20.85 9.20
C ASP A 212 20.69 21.04 8.33
N ASP A 213 20.50 21.09 7.01
CA ASP A 213 21.54 21.43 6.04
C ASP A 213 22.26 22.73 6.41
N LYS A 214 21.51 23.77 6.83
CA LYS A 214 22.10 25.05 7.24
C LYS A 214 22.85 24.99 8.59
N ALA A 215 22.44 24.11 9.50
CA ALA A 215 23.09 23.95 10.79
C ALA A 215 24.43 23.21 10.67
N VAL A 216 24.54 22.29 9.71
CA VAL A 216 25.79 21.57 9.40
C VAL A 216 26.85 22.52 8.82
N VAL A 217 26.45 23.47 7.97
CA VAL A 217 27.38 24.47 7.39
C VAL A 217 27.84 25.52 8.41
N GLY A 218 27.13 25.68 9.52
CA GLY A 218 27.35 26.73 10.52
C GLY A 218 28.23 26.36 11.72
N ASP A 219 28.89 25.20 11.73
CA ASP A 219 29.86 24.74 12.75
C ASP A 219 29.42 24.74 14.23
N HIS A 220 28.14 25.00 14.56
CA HIS A 220 27.75 25.34 15.94
C HIS A 220 26.66 24.49 16.59
N SER A 221 26.15 23.42 15.97
CA SER A 221 25.27 22.48 16.69
C SER A 221 24.92 21.22 15.89
N VAL A 222 25.87 20.32 15.72
CA VAL A 222 25.57 18.98 15.20
C VAL A 222 24.93 18.17 16.33
N GLY A 223 23.64 17.85 16.22
CA GLY A 223 22.94 16.91 17.11
C GLY A 223 22.10 17.49 18.26
N ALA A 224 22.05 18.82 18.44
CA ALA A 224 21.18 19.43 19.44
C ALA A 224 19.69 19.38 19.04
N ILE A 225 18.81 19.16 20.02
CA ILE A 225 17.35 19.21 19.80
C ILE A 225 16.96 20.62 19.39
N LEU A 226 16.10 20.75 18.37
CA LEU A 226 15.53 22.04 17.99
C LEU A 226 14.71 22.59 19.17
N PRO A 227 15.00 23.81 19.67
CA PRO A 227 14.25 24.38 20.78
C PRO A 227 12.78 24.57 20.40
N TRP A 228 11.86 24.24 21.31
CA TRP A 228 10.41 24.29 21.10
C TRP A 228 9.89 25.59 20.45
N PRO A 229 10.39 26.79 20.78
CA PRO A 229 9.97 28.02 20.09
C PRO A 229 10.24 28.01 18.59
N ARG A 230 11.37 27.44 18.14
CA ARG A 230 11.69 27.32 16.71
C ARG A 230 10.77 26.32 16.01
N MET A 231 10.39 25.23 16.70
CA MET A 231 9.37 24.31 16.16
C MET A 231 8.03 25.02 15.97
N GLY A 232 7.60 25.83 16.94
CA GLY A 232 6.41 26.66 16.83
C GLY A 232 6.47 27.64 15.65
N GLN A 233 7.62 28.29 15.44
CA GLN A 233 7.84 29.17 14.28
C GLN A 233 7.75 28.41 12.95
N ILE A 234 8.32 27.21 12.85
CA ILE A 234 8.20 26.37 11.64
C ILE A 234 6.74 26.04 11.39
N LEU A 235 6.02 25.54 12.40
CA LEU A 235 4.60 25.20 12.27
C LEU A 235 3.77 26.43 11.88
N ALA A 236 4.00 27.59 12.49
CA ALA A 236 3.34 28.83 12.13
C ALA A 236 3.63 29.24 10.67
N SER A 237 4.88 29.10 10.21
CA SER A 237 5.25 29.40 8.82
C SER A 237 4.59 28.43 7.83
N VAL A 238 4.51 27.13 8.16
CA VAL A 238 3.81 26.13 7.35
C VAL A 238 2.34 26.47 7.29
N LEU A 239 1.69 26.75 8.42
CA LEU A 239 0.29 27.15 8.47
C LEU A 239 0.03 28.45 7.70
N ALA A 240 0.94 29.42 7.75
CA ALA A 240 0.84 30.64 6.96
C ALA A 240 0.92 30.34 5.45
N VAL A 241 1.84 29.49 5.01
CA VAL A 241 1.95 29.07 3.59
C VAL A 241 0.70 28.31 3.15
N LEU A 242 0.19 27.39 3.96
CA LEU A 242 -1.04 26.67 3.67
C LEU A 242 -2.24 27.62 3.62
N GLY A 243 -2.35 28.55 4.57
CA GLY A 243 -3.42 29.54 4.62
C GLY A 243 -3.41 30.49 3.43
N LEU A 244 -2.22 30.96 3.03
CA LEU A 244 -2.05 31.75 1.80
C LEU A 244 -2.37 30.93 0.54
N GLY A 245 -1.96 29.66 0.50
CA GLY A 245 -2.33 28.76 -0.58
C GLY A 245 -3.84 28.52 -0.66
N ALA A 246 -4.52 28.39 0.48
CA ALA A 246 -5.97 28.26 0.55
C ALA A 246 -6.68 29.54 0.09
N ALA A 247 -6.21 30.70 0.55
CA ALA A 247 -6.70 32.00 0.11
C ALA A 247 -6.49 32.20 -1.40
N ALA A 248 -5.30 31.87 -1.92
CA ALA A 248 -5.03 31.91 -3.35
C ALA A 248 -5.96 30.96 -4.12
N THR A 249 -6.19 29.75 -3.62
CA THR A 249 -7.11 28.79 -4.24
C THR A 249 -8.55 29.29 -4.24
N SER A 250 -8.97 30.04 -3.21
CA SER A 250 -10.31 30.65 -3.17
C SER A 250 -10.53 31.69 -4.27
N ILE A 251 -9.45 32.33 -4.74
CA ILE A 251 -9.48 33.28 -5.86
C ILE A 251 -9.57 32.51 -7.20
N TYR A 252 -8.99 31.30 -7.27
CA TYR A 252 -9.09 30.42 -8.42
C TYR A 252 -10.39 29.59 -8.39
N ASN A 253 -11.46 30.15 -8.95
CA ASN A 253 -12.76 29.46 -9.03
C ASN A 253 -12.64 28.13 -9.83
N PRO A 254 -13.12 26.98 -9.30
CA PRO A 254 -13.10 25.70 -10.01
C PRO A 254 -13.77 25.74 -11.38
N THR A 255 -14.77 26.61 -11.56
CA THR A 255 -15.41 26.83 -12.85
C THR A 255 -14.43 27.40 -13.87
N THR A 256 -13.59 28.36 -13.48
CA THR A 256 -12.55 28.94 -14.35
C THR A 256 -11.50 27.90 -14.74
N ILE A 257 -11.06 27.07 -13.80
CA ILE A 257 -10.12 25.98 -14.08
C ILE A 257 -10.74 24.95 -15.02
N ARG A 258 -12.01 24.56 -14.79
CA ARG A 258 -12.72 23.61 -15.66
C ARG A 258 -12.95 24.17 -17.06
N THR A 259 -13.28 25.45 -17.17
CA THR A 259 -13.41 26.14 -18.45
C THR A 259 -12.07 26.18 -19.19
N PHE A 260 -10.98 26.51 -18.49
CA PHE A 260 -9.64 26.53 -19.05
C PHE A 260 -9.16 25.13 -19.49
N LEU A 261 -9.32 24.11 -18.64
CA LEU A 261 -9.03 22.71 -19.00
C LEU A 261 -9.94 22.22 -20.13
N GLY A 262 -11.18 22.71 -20.17
CA GLY A 262 -12.14 22.44 -21.24
C GLY A 262 -11.68 22.94 -22.60
N TRP A 263 -10.91 24.03 -22.67
CA TRP A 263 -10.28 24.47 -23.92
C TRP A 263 -9.27 23.45 -24.46
N PHE A 264 -8.67 22.64 -23.57
CA PHE A 264 -7.79 21.53 -23.94
C PHE A 264 -8.52 20.19 -24.07
N ALA A 265 -9.85 20.14 -23.93
CA ALA A 265 -10.63 18.92 -24.13
C ALA A 265 -10.30 18.15 -25.43
N PRO A 266 -10.14 18.78 -26.62
CA PRO A 266 -9.76 18.06 -27.82
C PRO A 266 -8.34 17.46 -27.75
N LEU A 267 -7.43 18.11 -27.02
CA LEU A 267 -6.09 17.58 -26.78
C LEU A 267 -6.15 16.37 -25.83
N TRP A 268 -6.95 16.46 -24.76
CA TRP A 268 -7.13 15.37 -23.82
C TRP A 268 -7.77 14.14 -24.45
N SER A 269 -8.78 14.32 -25.32
CA SER A 269 -9.37 13.20 -26.05
C SER A 269 -8.39 12.58 -27.03
N PHE A 270 -7.55 13.38 -27.69
CA PHE A 270 -6.49 12.90 -28.58
C PHE A 270 -5.41 12.11 -27.81
N ILE A 271 -4.89 12.66 -26.70
CA ILE A 271 -3.93 11.96 -25.82
C ILE A 271 -4.55 10.67 -25.29
N GLY A 272 -5.80 10.73 -24.80
CA GLY A 272 -6.52 9.57 -24.29
C GLY A 272 -6.66 8.47 -25.36
N ALA A 273 -7.02 8.83 -26.59
CA ALA A 273 -7.10 7.90 -27.71
C ALA A 273 -5.74 7.27 -28.06
N ILE A 274 -4.66 8.06 -28.06
CA ILE A 274 -3.30 7.55 -28.27
C ILE A 274 -2.92 6.58 -27.14
N LEU A 275 -3.14 6.96 -25.89
CA LEU A 275 -2.77 6.15 -24.73
C LEU A 275 -3.53 4.81 -24.73
N LEU A 276 -4.81 4.84 -25.09
CA LEU A 276 -5.67 3.65 -25.18
C LEU A 276 -5.24 2.76 -26.35
N ARG A 277 -4.86 3.34 -27.50
CA ARG A 277 -4.27 2.59 -28.62
C ARG A 277 -2.91 1.99 -28.26
N LEU A 278 -2.08 2.71 -27.53
CA LEU A 278 -0.77 2.23 -27.07
C LEU A 278 -0.93 1.10 -26.05
N LEU A 279 -1.91 1.20 -25.15
CA LEU A 279 -2.27 0.13 -24.23
C LEU A 279 -2.80 -1.10 -24.98
N ALA A 280 -3.67 -0.91 -25.97
CA ALA A 280 -4.17 -1.99 -26.82
C ALA A 280 -3.05 -2.66 -27.63
N PHE A 281 -2.12 -1.86 -28.18
CA PHE A 281 -0.93 -2.35 -28.87
C PHE A 281 -0.03 -3.15 -27.93
N LEU A 282 0.18 -2.68 -26.69
CA LEU A 282 0.93 -3.40 -25.67
C LEU A 282 0.26 -4.74 -25.33
N PHE A 283 -1.06 -4.76 -25.17
CA PHE A 283 -1.83 -6.00 -24.96
C PHE A 283 -1.70 -6.96 -26.15
N TRP A 284 -1.81 -6.45 -27.37
CA TRP A 284 -1.62 -7.25 -28.58
C TRP A 284 -0.20 -7.83 -28.68
N LEU A 285 0.83 -7.04 -28.33
CA LEU A 285 2.23 -7.46 -28.31
C LEU A 285 2.50 -8.53 -27.23
N ILE A 286 1.84 -8.44 -26.08
CA ILE A 286 1.98 -9.38 -24.95
C ILE A 286 1.09 -10.62 -25.15
N SER A 287 0.03 -10.56 -25.96
CA SER A 287 -0.88 -11.69 -26.24
C SER A 287 -0.18 -12.99 -26.61
N PRO A 288 0.75 -13.04 -27.60
CA PRO A 288 1.41 -14.29 -27.96
C PRO A 288 2.26 -14.86 -26.81
N LEU A 289 2.84 -13.99 -25.98
CA LEU A 289 3.59 -14.41 -24.79
C LEU A 289 2.65 -14.98 -23.72
N LEU A 290 1.48 -14.36 -23.51
CA LEU A 290 0.44 -14.88 -22.61
C LEU A 290 -0.12 -16.21 -23.10
N GLU A 291 -0.37 -16.36 -24.40
CA GLU A 291 -0.84 -17.61 -25.00
C GLU A 291 0.21 -18.71 -24.88
N TRP A 292 1.48 -18.40 -25.16
CA TRP A 292 2.60 -19.32 -24.94
C TRP A 292 2.71 -19.73 -23.46
N PHE A 293 2.58 -18.78 -22.55
CA PHE A 293 2.63 -19.04 -21.11
C PHE A 293 1.44 -19.91 -20.65
N VAL A 294 0.23 -19.66 -21.16
CA VAL A 294 -0.95 -20.49 -20.90
C VAL A 294 -0.78 -21.89 -21.47
N ALA A 295 -0.21 -22.04 -22.66
CA ALA A 295 0.08 -23.34 -23.26
C ALA A 295 1.10 -24.13 -22.43
N TRP A 296 2.20 -23.48 -22.04
CA TRP A 296 3.22 -24.05 -21.16
C TRP A 296 2.65 -24.49 -19.80
N MET A 297 1.81 -23.65 -19.20
CA MET A 297 1.06 -23.95 -17.98
C MET A 297 0.15 -25.17 -18.14
N ARG A 298 -0.58 -25.28 -19.26
CA ARG A 298 -1.43 -26.43 -19.56
C ARG A 298 -0.64 -27.72 -19.70
N ASP A 299 0.51 -27.67 -20.36
CA ASP A 299 1.39 -28.82 -20.53
C ASP A 299 1.97 -29.28 -19.19
N LEU A 300 2.41 -28.36 -18.32
CA LEU A 300 2.85 -28.71 -16.97
C LEU A 300 1.74 -29.36 -16.13
N LEU A 301 0.50 -28.89 -16.22
CA LEU A 301 -0.63 -29.51 -15.53
C LEU A 301 -1.01 -30.87 -16.12
N ALA A 302 -0.95 -31.03 -17.44
CA ALA A 302 -1.24 -32.31 -18.10
C ALA A 302 -0.25 -33.40 -17.68
N ASN A 303 1.02 -33.04 -17.47
CA ASN A 303 2.06 -33.94 -16.99
C ASN A 303 2.03 -34.16 -15.47
N ALA A 304 1.21 -33.42 -14.72
CA ALA A 304 1.01 -33.59 -13.29
C ALA A 304 -0.09 -34.63 -13.00
N GLU A 305 0.10 -35.88 -13.45
CA GLU A 305 -0.83 -37.01 -13.27
C GLU A 305 -1.13 -37.38 -11.80
N PHE A 306 -0.41 -36.80 -10.83
CA PHE A 306 -0.54 -37.11 -9.40
C PHE A 306 -1.80 -36.54 -8.70
N LEU A 307 -2.63 -35.75 -9.40
CA LEU A 307 -3.84 -35.13 -8.82
C LEU A 307 -5.16 -35.56 -9.47
N GLN A 308 -5.17 -36.57 -10.34
CA GLN A 308 -6.44 -37.14 -10.81
C GLN A 308 -7.12 -37.87 -9.63
N PRO A 309 -8.30 -37.43 -9.16
CA PRO A 309 -9.08 -38.25 -8.24
C PRO A 309 -9.44 -39.55 -8.97
N GLN A 310 -9.05 -40.66 -8.36
CA GLN A 310 -9.34 -42.02 -8.79
C GLN A 310 -10.83 -42.13 -9.17
N SER A 311 -11.11 -42.21 -10.46
CA SER A 311 -12.47 -42.34 -10.99
C SER A 311 -13.04 -43.69 -10.55
N GLN A 312 -13.84 -43.68 -9.47
CA GLN A 312 -14.75 -44.78 -9.18
C GLN A 312 -15.72 -44.89 -10.35
N GLN A 313 -15.70 -46.04 -11.03
CA GLN A 313 -16.63 -46.38 -12.10
C GLN A 313 -18.08 -46.16 -11.65
N PRO A 314 -18.89 -45.36 -12.35
CA PRO A 314 -20.31 -45.25 -12.08
C PRO A 314 -21.02 -46.56 -12.45
N PRO A 315 -22.13 -46.92 -11.77
CA PRO A 315 -22.98 -48.04 -12.17
C PRO A 315 -23.49 -47.85 -13.60
N ALA A 316 -23.61 -48.95 -14.35
CA ALA A 316 -23.82 -49.00 -15.80
C ALA A 316 -25.15 -48.39 -16.34
N ASP A 317 -25.98 -47.76 -15.50
CA ASP A 317 -27.34 -47.35 -15.85
C ASP A 317 -27.48 -45.86 -16.27
N LEU A 318 -26.37 -45.11 -16.38
CA LEU A 318 -26.39 -43.68 -16.78
C LEU A 318 -25.82 -43.40 -18.19
N SER A 319 -25.68 -44.44 -19.01
CA SER A 319 -25.04 -44.37 -20.33
C SER A 319 -25.84 -43.61 -21.41
N GLN A 320 -27.04 -43.11 -21.10
CA GLN A 320 -27.81 -42.24 -22.01
C GLN A 320 -27.64 -40.72 -21.76
N GLN A 321 -26.90 -40.28 -20.75
CA GLN A 321 -26.57 -38.85 -20.54
C GLN A 321 -25.13 -38.47 -20.94
N ALA A 322 -24.34 -39.42 -21.41
CA ALA A 322 -22.92 -39.27 -21.73
C ALA A 322 -22.62 -38.62 -23.11
N ASN A 323 -23.54 -37.80 -23.62
CA ASN A 323 -23.28 -36.87 -24.74
C ASN A 323 -23.33 -35.40 -24.30
N GLN A 324 -23.37 -35.13 -22.99
CA GLN A 324 -22.96 -33.82 -22.51
C GLN A 324 -21.45 -33.80 -22.43
N GLU A 325 -20.83 -33.06 -23.35
CA GLU A 325 -19.44 -32.63 -23.28
C GLU A 325 -19.13 -32.22 -21.83
N PHE A 326 -18.40 -33.08 -21.11
CA PHE A 326 -17.75 -32.73 -19.85
C PHE A 326 -16.55 -31.81 -20.18
N THR A 327 -16.84 -30.61 -20.68
CA THR A 327 -16.04 -29.42 -20.40
C THR A 327 -16.75 -28.69 -19.28
N SER A 328 -16.77 -29.30 -18.09
CA SER A 328 -17.39 -28.64 -16.96
C SER A 328 -16.57 -27.38 -16.64
N LEU A 329 -17.22 -26.23 -16.68
CA LEU A 329 -16.63 -24.94 -16.29
C LEU A 329 -16.02 -25.03 -14.87
N ALA A 330 -16.51 -25.98 -14.06
CA ALA A 330 -15.98 -26.38 -12.76
C ALA A 330 -14.58 -27.03 -12.81
N GLU A 331 -14.31 -27.97 -13.73
CA GLU A 331 -12.96 -28.54 -13.92
C GLU A 331 -12.00 -27.50 -14.48
N MET A 332 -12.44 -26.66 -15.41
CA MET A 332 -11.64 -25.55 -15.94
C MET A 332 -11.32 -24.52 -14.84
N MET A 333 -12.29 -24.22 -13.95
CA MET A 333 -12.07 -23.38 -12.76
C MET A 333 -11.13 -24.03 -11.73
N SER A 334 -11.16 -25.35 -11.57
CA SER A 334 -10.26 -26.07 -10.65
C SER A 334 -8.79 -26.05 -11.11
N GLN A 335 -8.55 -26.16 -12.41
CA GLN A 335 -7.20 -26.04 -13.00
C GLN A 335 -6.67 -24.60 -12.90
N TRP A 336 -7.55 -23.61 -13.05
CA TRP A 336 -7.23 -22.20 -12.78
C TRP A 336 -6.96 -21.92 -11.30
N ALA A 337 -7.57 -22.68 -10.38
CA ALA A 337 -7.31 -22.53 -8.95
C ALA A 337 -5.86 -22.88 -8.61
N LEU A 338 -5.29 -23.95 -9.18
CA LEU A 338 -3.90 -24.35 -8.95
C LEU A 338 -2.90 -23.32 -9.50
N LEU A 339 -3.10 -22.86 -10.74
CA LEU A 339 -2.35 -21.74 -11.32
C LEU A 339 -2.44 -20.48 -10.43
N ARG A 340 -3.63 -20.19 -9.88
CA ARG A 340 -3.88 -19.08 -8.98
C ARG A 340 -3.11 -19.24 -7.65
N TYR A 341 -3.15 -20.41 -7.01
CA TYR A 341 -2.35 -20.67 -5.80
C TYR A 341 -0.85 -20.51 -6.09
N CYS A 342 -0.36 -21.01 -7.23
CA CYS A 342 1.02 -20.83 -7.65
C CYS A 342 1.39 -19.36 -7.88
N MET A 343 0.55 -18.59 -8.60
CA MET A 343 0.81 -17.18 -8.87
C MET A 343 0.83 -16.34 -7.59
N VAL A 344 -0.07 -16.62 -6.64
CA VAL A 344 -0.17 -15.88 -5.38
C VAL A 344 0.98 -16.23 -4.46
N THR A 345 1.32 -17.51 -4.38
CA THR A 345 2.51 -17.97 -3.67
C THR A 345 3.76 -17.32 -4.27
N LEU A 346 3.87 -17.25 -5.60
CA LEU A 346 4.96 -16.57 -6.29
C LEU A 346 5.01 -15.08 -5.93
N VAL A 347 3.88 -14.36 -5.97
CA VAL A 347 3.82 -12.94 -5.59
C VAL A 347 4.24 -12.73 -4.12
N ILE A 348 3.76 -13.58 -3.21
CA ILE A 348 4.14 -13.52 -1.79
C ILE A 348 5.63 -13.82 -1.61
N VAL A 349 6.16 -14.85 -2.27
CA VAL A 349 7.58 -15.22 -2.22
C VAL A 349 8.45 -14.12 -2.81
N VAL A 350 8.05 -13.52 -3.94
CA VAL A 350 8.76 -12.40 -4.56
C VAL A 350 8.71 -11.17 -3.67
N ALA A 351 7.57 -10.83 -3.07
CA ALA A 351 7.46 -9.72 -2.13
C ALA A 351 8.31 -9.95 -0.88
N ALA A 352 8.28 -11.15 -0.31
CA ALA A 352 9.11 -11.54 0.84
C ALA A 352 10.60 -11.53 0.49
N ALA A 353 11.00 -12.05 -0.66
CA ALA A 353 12.38 -12.03 -1.15
C ALA A 353 12.86 -10.62 -1.44
N ALA A 354 12.01 -9.76 -2.04
CA ALA A 354 12.33 -8.36 -2.26
C ALA A 354 12.52 -7.61 -0.94
N LEU A 355 11.63 -7.82 0.04
CA LEU A 355 11.78 -7.27 1.39
C LEU A 355 13.06 -7.80 2.07
N TRP A 356 13.34 -9.10 1.98
CA TRP A 356 14.54 -9.71 2.53
C TRP A 356 15.82 -9.13 1.93
N LEU A 357 15.94 -9.16 0.60
CA LEU A 357 17.08 -8.58 -0.12
C LEU A 357 17.25 -7.09 0.20
N PHE A 358 16.14 -6.39 0.37
CA PHE A 358 16.17 -5.00 0.77
C PHE A 358 16.73 -4.80 2.19
N PHE A 359 16.29 -5.59 3.17
CA PHE A 359 16.84 -5.57 4.53
C PHE A 359 18.34 -5.94 4.57
N VAL A 360 18.77 -6.90 3.75
CA VAL A 360 20.19 -7.26 3.62
C VAL A 360 20.99 -6.10 3.03
N LYS A 361 20.47 -5.46 1.97
CA LYS A 361 21.15 -4.35 1.30
C LYS A 361 21.26 -3.11 2.18
N THR A 362 20.21 -2.75 2.91
CA THR A 362 20.26 -1.60 3.84
C THR A 362 21.29 -1.84 4.94
N ARG A 363 21.43 -3.08 5.41
CA ARG A 363 22.50 -3.46 6.35
C ARG A 363 23.89 -3.33 5.76
N GLN A 364 24.12 -3.82 4.53
CA GLN A 364 25.45 -3.73 3.90
C GLN A 364 25.92 -2.27 3.77
N ARG A 365 25.00 -1.34 3.53
CA ARG A 365 25.30 0.10 3.54
C ARG A 365 25.68 0.59 4.92
N GLN A 366 24.89 0.27 5.95
CA GLN A 366 25.20 0.64 7.33
C GLN A 366 26.58 0.12 7.79
N LEU A 367 26.94 -1.11 7.42
CA LEU A 367 28.25 -1.68 7.76
C LEU A 367 29.40 -1.04 6.97
N ALA A 368 29.16 -0.60 5.73
CA ALA A 368 30.16 0.13 4.96
C ALA A 368 30.40 1.52 5.57
N ASP A 369 29.34 2.22 5.98
CA ASP A 369 29.42 3.54 6.62
C ASP A 369 30.06 3.48 8.03
N GLU A 370 30.01 2.33 8.72
CA GLU A 370 30.69 2.12 10.01
C GLU A 370 32.18 1.76 9.84
N ALA A 371 32.60 1.34 8.65
CA ALA A 371 33.97 0.94 8.35
C ALA A 371 34.83 2.08 7.75
N GLU A 372 34.19 3.12 7.23
CA GLU A 372 34.79 4.42 6.85
C GLU A 372 34.90 5.36 8.06
#